data_AF-A0A2P6Q7M4-F1
#
_entry.id   AF-A0A2P6Q7M4-F1
#
_cell.length_a   1.000
_cell.length_b   1.000
_cell.length_c   1.000
_cell.angle_alpha   90.00
_cell.angle_beta   90.00
_cell.angle_gamma   90.00
#
_symmetry.space_group_name_H-M   'P 1'
#
loop_
_entity.id
_entity.type
_entity.pdbx_description
1 polymer ?
#
loop_
_entity_poly.entity_id
_entity_poly.type
_entity_poly.pdbx_seq_one_letter_code
_entity_poly.pdbx_strand_id
1 'polypeptide(L)' 'MEIVSMVLAAKVNKHLVSLINQEGVKAIGLCGSDGELITACPAPNVAKLGFVGEVARVDPAILQSIMDDGHIPVIASEW' A
#
# COMPACT_ATOMS: atom_id res chain seq x y z
N MET A 1 11.82 2.33 12.38
CA MET A 1 11.13 1.97 11.12
C MET A 1 9.63 1.85 11.26
N GLU A 2 9.10 1.55 12.45
CA GLU A 2 7.65 1.52 12.70
C GLU A 2 6.95 2.85 12.42
N ILE A 3 7.61 4.00 12.69
CA ILE A 3 6.99 5.33 12.51
C ILE A 3 6.57 5.60 11.06
N VAL A 4 7.41 5.24 10.08
CA VAL A 4 7.09 5.45 8.66
C VAL A 4 5.84 4.65 8.30
N SER A 5 5.78 3.39 8.71
CA SER A 5 4.62 2.56 8.43
C SER A 5 3.37 3.04 9.19
N MET A 6 3.50 3.43 10.46
CA MET A 6 2.39 4.00 11.23
C MET A 6 1.83 5.29 10.60
N VAL A 7 2.66 6.14 10.00
CA VAL A 7 2.18 7.35 9.32
C VAL A 7 1.54 7.01 7.97
N LEU A 8 2.16 6.18 7.16
CA LEU A 8 1.67 5.84 5.83
C LEU A 8 0.43 4.92 5.89
N ALA A 9 0.53 3.76 6.54
CA ALA A 9 -0.58 2.79 6.67
C ALA A 9 -1.74 3.34 7.49
N ALA A 10 -1.44 3.77 8.72
CA ALA A 10 -2.50 3.95 9.70
C ALA A 10 -3.12 5.35 9.63
N LYS A 11 -2.33 6.38 9.29
CA LYS A 11 -2.80 7.76 9.26
C LYS A 11 -3.19 8.22 7.87
N VAL A 12 -2.25 8.25 6.92
CA VAL A 12 -2.49 8.85 5.59
C VAL A 12 -3.42 7.98 4.76
N ASN A 13 -3.13 6.68 4.64
CA ASN A 13 -3.95 5.76 3.85
C ASN A 13 -5.40 5.70 4.36
N LYS A 14 -5.60 5.56 5.68
CA LYS A 14 -6.96 5.53 6.26
C LYS A 14 -7.67 6.87 6.18
N HIS A 15 -6.95 8.00 6.26
CA HIS A 15 -7.56 9.31 6.05
C HIS A 15 -8.09 9.47 4.62
N LEU A 16 -7.33 9.06 3.61
CA LEU A 16 -7.76 9.12 2.21
C LEU A 16 -8.96 8.20 1.94
N VAL A 17 -8.93 6.98 2.46
CA VAL A 17 -10.08 6.05 2.39
C VAL A 17 -11.34 6.69 3.02
N SER A 18 -11.20 7.34 4.18
CA SER A 18 -12.31 8.02 4.83
C SER A 18 -12.90 9.15 3.97
N LEU A 19 -12.04 9.96 3.33
CA LEU A 19 -12.49 11.03 2.43
C LEU A 19 -13.25 10.46 1.22
N ILE A 20 -12.75 9.40 0.59
CA ILE A 20 -13.42 8.78 -0.56
C ILE A 20 -14.77 8.19 -0.13
N ASN A 21 -14.82 7.52 1.03
CA ASN A 21 -16.05 6.97 1.58
C ASN A 21 -17.11 8.05 1.89
N GLN A 22 -16.69 9.25 2.28
CA GLN A 22 -17.61 10.38 2.53
C GLN A 22 -18.31 10.87 1.25
N GLU A 23 -17.68 10.68 0.08
CA GLU A 23 -18.28 10.98 -1.23
C GLU A 23 -19.22 9.86 -1.73
N GLY A 24 -19.53 8.88 -0.88
CA GLY A 24 -20.44 7.77 -1.21
C GLY A 24 -19.80 6.65 -2.04
N VAL A 25 -18.49 6.71 -2.26
CA VAL A 25 -17.72 5.69 -3.00
C VAL A 25 -17.00 4.78 -2.00
N LYS A 26 -17.18 3.47 -2.12
CA LYS A 26 -16.54 2.51 -1.20
C LYS A 26 -15.07 2.29 -1.57
N ALA A 27 -14.16 2.75 -0.72
CA ALA A 27 -12.72 2.56 -0.86
C ALA A 27 -12.15 1.54 0.15
N ILE A 28 -11.11 0.82 -0.26
CA ILE A 28 -10.37 -0.15 0.56
C ILE A 28 -8.91 0.24 0.59
N GLY A 29 -8.36 0.43 1.80
CA GLY A 29 -6.96 0.80 1.99
C GLY A 29 -6.05 -0.41 2.18
N LEU A 30 -5.04 -0.56 1.32
CA LEU A 30 -4.03 -1.61 1.32
C LEU A 30 -2.61 -1.05 1.48
N CYS A 31 -1.70 -1.90 1.94
CA CYS A 31 -0.25 -1.74 1.90
C CYS A 31 0.34 -2.69 0.85
N GLY A 32 1.60 -2.50 0.47
CA GLY A 32 2.27 -3.40 -0.48
C GLY A 32 2.42 -4.84 0.03
N SER A 33 2.48 -5.04 1.35
CA SER A 33 2.53 -6.37 1.97
C SER A 33 1.18 -7.10 1.98
N ASP A 34 0.05 -6.39 1.78
CA ASP A 34 -1.27 -7.01 1.80
C ASP A 34 -1.48 -7.88 0.56
N GLY A 35 -1.74 -9.18 0.77
CA GLY A 35 -1.93 -10.14 -0.32
C GLY A 35 -0.70 -10.32 -1.21
N GLU A 36 0.50 -10.02 -0.70
CA GLU A 36 1.76 -10.00 -1.48
C GLU A 36 1.71 -9.09 -2.71
N LEU A 37 0.92 -8.00 -2.64
CA LEU A 37 0.74 -7.05 -3.74
C LEU A 37 2.06 -6.52 -4.28
N ILE A 38 3.03 -6.25 -3.41
CA ILE A 38 4.38 -5.81 -3.74
C ILE A 38 5.37 -6.69 -2.97
N THR A 39 6.27 -7.34 -3.71
CA THR A 39 7.49 -7.93 -3.13
C THR A 39 8.65 -7.01 -3.41
N ALA A 40 9.36 -6.57 -2.37
CA ALA A 40 10.53 -5.71 -2.50
C ALA A 40 11.85 -6.48 -2.34
N CYS A 41 12.90 -5.95 -2.95
CA CYS A 41 14.29 -6.36 -2.72
C CYS A 41 15.10 -5.16 -2.22
N PRO A 42 16.23 -5.38 -1.50
CA PRO A 42 17.08 -4.28 -1.04
C PRO A 42 17.56 -3.41 -2.21
N ALA A 43 17.51 -2.08 -2.04
CA ALA A 43 18.03 -1.17 -3.05
C ALA A 43 19.56 -1.33 -3.23
N PRO A 44 20.14 -1.03 -4.41
CA PRO A 44 21.58 -1.16 -4.67
C PRO A 44 22.49 -0.44 -3.65
N ASN A 45 21.98 0.62 -3.00
CA ASN A 45 22.68 1.40 -1.97
C ASN A 45 22.16 1.15 -0.54
N VAL A 46 21.61 -0.04 -0.26
CA VAL A 46 21.03 -0.41 1.06
C VAL A 46 21.95 -0.10 2.24
N ALA A 47 23.28 -0.25 2.07
CA ALA A 47 24.26 0.05 3.12
C ALA A 47 24.26 1.53 3.56
N LYS A 48 23.85 2.46 2.68
CA LYS A 48 23.72 3.89 2.99
C LYS A 48 22.28 4.28 3.33
N LEU A 49 21.31 3.62 2.68
CA LEU A 49 19.90 3.98 2.76
C LEU A 49 19.16 3.29 3.90
N GLY A 50 19.77 2.26 4.51
CA GLY A 50 19.09 1.42 5.48
C GLY A 50 18.01 0.60 4.79
N PHE A 51 16.78 0.68 5.29
CA PHE A 51 15.67 -0.17 4.87
C PHE A 51 14.88 0.37 3.67
N VAL A 52 15.60 0.79 2.63
CA VAL A 52 15.01 1.20 1.35
C VAL A 52 15.09 0.01 0.39
N GLY A 53 13.96 -0.33 -0.22
CA GLY A 53 13.84 -1.39 -1.21
C GLY A 53 13.36 -0.89 -2.56
N GLU A 54 13.62 -1.69 -3.60
CA GLU A 54 13.05 -1.55 -4.93
C GLU A 54 11.98 -2.63 -5.15
N VAL A 55 11.04 -2.38 -6.05
CA VAL A 55 9.98 -3.33 -6.38
C VAL A 55 10.57 -4.48 -7.21
N ALA A 56 10.56 -5.69 -6.64
CA ALA A 56 11.01 -6.89 -7.32
C ALA A 56 9.87 -7.57 -8.09
N ARG A 57 8.65 -7.56 -7.54
CA ARG A 57 7.46 -8.18 -8.12
C ARG A 57 6.20 -7.44 -7.69
N VAL A 58 5.19 -7.43 -8.56
CA VAL A 58 3.82 -6.98 -8.27
C VAL A 58 2.85 -8.13 -8.54
N ASP A 59 1.96 -8.42 -7.59
CA ASP A 59 0.85 -9.38 -7.75
C ASP A 59 -0.50 -8.65 -7.65
N PRO A 60 -1.19 -8.38 -8.77
CA PRO A 60 -2.41 -7.58 -8.77
C PRO A 60 -3.67 -8.38 -8.37
N ALA A 61 -3.57 -9.66 -8.01
CA ALA A 61 -4.75 -10.52 -7.78
C ALA A 61 -5.74 -9.93 -6.76
N ILE A 62 -5.24 -9.37 -5.66
CA ILE A 62 -6.06 -8.70 -4.65
C ILE A 62 -6.74 -7.44 -5.19
N LEU A 63 -6.07 -6.67 -6.05
CA LEU A 63 -6.65 -5.47 -6.67
C LEU A 63 -7.78 -5.84 -7.61
N GLN A 64 -7.63 -6.92 -8.38
CA GLN A 64 -8.66 -7.39 -9.29
C GLN A 64 -9.94 -7.73 -8.54
N SER A 65 -9.86 -8.51 -7.45
CA SER A 65 -11.02 -8.84 -6.61
C SER A 65 -11.71 -7.60 -6.05
N ILE A 66 -10.94 -6.62 -5.57
CA ILE A 66 -11.48 -5.37 -5.01
C ILE A 66 -12.21 -4.56 -6.09
N MET A 67 -11.62 -4.44 -7.28
CA MET A 67 -12.20 -3.70 -8.39
C MET A 67 -13.43 -4.40 -8.97
N ASP A 68 -13.43 -5.73 -9.04
CA ASP A 68 -14.57 -6.53 -9.51
C ASP A 68 -15.79 -6.36 -8.58
N ASP A 69 -15.55 -6.19 -7.28
CA ASP A 69 -16.59 -5.86 -6.28
C ASP A 69 -17.03 -4.39 -6.31
N GLY A 70 -16.47 -3.57 -7.21
CA GLY A 70 -16.81 -2.15 -7.38
C GLY A 70 -16.19 -1.21 -6.35
N HIS A 71 -15.15 -1.65 -5.65
CA HIS A 71 -14.44 -0.85 -4.66
C HIS A 71 -13.23 -0.12 -5.27
N ILE A 72 -12.87 1.05 -4.70
CA ILE A 72 -11.64 1.77 -5.06
C ILE A 72 -10.48 1.33 -4.15
N PRO A 73 -9.41 0.71 -4.67
CA PRO A 73 -8.22 0.43 -3.88
C PRO A 73 -7.39 1.71 -3.64
N VAL A 74 -6.93 1.91 -2.41
CA VAL A 74 -6.02 2.98 -2.00
C VAL A 74 -4.75 2.34 -1.44
N ILE A 75 -3.63 2.50 -2.12
CA ILE A 75 -2.39 1.76 -1.83
C ILE A 75 -1.38 2.66 -1.12
N ALA A 76 -0.91 2.25 0.04
CA ALA A 76 0.21 2.89 0.73
C ALA A 76 1.54 2.34 0.21
N SER A 77 2.52 3.22 0.05
CA SER A 77 3.85 2.88 -0.48
C SER A 77 4.80 2.32 0.59
N GLU A 78 4.26 1.50 1.47
CA GLU A 78 5.03 0.70 2.43
C GLU A 78 4.91 -0.76 2.04
N TRP A 79 6.02 -1.48 2.10
CA TRP A 79 6.14 -2.86 1.67
C TRP A 79 7.34 -3.51 2.36
#